data_AF-A3UFR1-F1
#
_entry.id   AF-A3UFR1-F1
#
_cell.length_a   1.000
_cell.length_b   1.000
_cell.length_c   1.000
_cell.angle_alpha   90.00
_cell.angle_beta   90.00
_cell.angle_gamma   90.00
#
_symmetry.space_group_name_H-M   'P 1'
#
loop_
_entity.id
_entity.type
_entity.pdbx_description
1 polymer ?
#
loop_
_entity_poly.entity_id
_entity_poly.type
_entity_poly.pdbx_seq_one_letter_code
_entity_poly.pdbx_strand_id
1 'polypeptide(L)'
;MRAVDYHVDYELGLLFILLHYADINLSDPAFEHLEKGVVRIEEKREGEGIAVSTHMAIDLKSRDPSFGAYRVLLEDVTGIGRTKLEPFLTYMMRLLPRMEFSLDDGKVRKFRSVAELHGFQSVTLKEDLSSGVLSGIELVQVGVAGSEYDEEGLLKEERRAIKLDVEKKLPTEGAIELINRVTGKARNNGFSNMRVTWRRDEGKQKSRAFGTHREDVSDVLTLGTSHMRYDALREQCEQEIRADVVENLKEVLLSQRKQ
;
A
#
# COMPACT_ATOMS: atom_id res chain seq x y z
N MET A 1 -7.92 -7.48 -11.19
CA MET A 1 -6.50 -7.09 -11.41
C MET A 1 -5.98 -7.80 -12.64
N ARG A 2 -5.07 -7.18 -13.39
CA ARG A 2 -4.43 -7.72 -14.60
C ARG A 2 -2.96 -7.29 -14.62
N ALA A 3 -2.08 -8.12 -15.18
CA ALA A 3 -0.76 -7.69 -15.62
C ALA A 3 -0.87 -7.28 -17.08
N VAL A 4 -0.55 -6.02 -17.40
CA VAL A 4 -0.77 -5.45 -18.74
C VAL A 4 0.52 -5.30 -19.53
N ASP A 5 1.64 -5.11 -18.84
CA ASP A 5 2.96 -5.01 -19.44
C ASP A 5 4.02 -5.57 -18.47
N TYR A 6 5.14 -6.05 -19.02
CA TYR A 6 6.26 -6.55 -18.24
C TYR A 6 7.59 -6.38 -18.98
N HIS A 7 8.65 -6.17 -18.20
CA HIS A 7 10.01 -6.10 -18.70
C HIS A 7 10.93 -6.97 -17.85
N VAL A 8 11.86 -7.69 -18.47
CA VAL A 8 12.85 -8.51 -17.76
C VAL A 8 14.25 -8.03 -18.14
N ASP A 9 15.00 -7.61 -17.13
CA ASP A 9 16.44 -7.38 -17.22
C ASP A 9 17.15 -8.68 -16.79
N TYR A 10 17.47 -9.53 -17.77
CA TYR A 10 18.10 -10.83 -17.53
C TYR A 10 19.53 -10.71 -16.99
N GLU A 11 20.24 -9.64 -17.32
CA GLU A 11 21.62 -9.41 -16.87
C GLU A 11 21.65 -9.15 -15.36
N LEU A 12 20.73 -8.31 -14.89
CA LEU A 12 20.61 -8.00 -13.47
C LEU A 12 19.72 -8.97 -12.71
N GLY A 13 18.94 -9.79 -13.41
CA GLY A 13 17.94 -10.68 -12.83
C GLY A 13 16.81 -9.90 -12.15
N LEU A 14 16.19 -8.98 -12.88
CA LEU A 14 15.08 -8.14 -12.40
C LEU A 14 13.87 -8.31 -13.31
N LEU A 15 12.68 -8.35 -12.72
CA LEU A 15 11.40 -8.40 -13.43
C LEU A 15 10.57 -7.19 -13.01
N PHE A 16 10.10 -6.42 -13.98
CA PHE A 16 9.21 -5.28 -13.79
C PHE A 16 7.86 -5.63 -14.39
N ILE A 17 6.77 -5.32 -13.68
CA ILE A 17 5.40 -5.64 -14.10
C ILE A 17 4.53 -4.41 -13.86
N LEU A 18 3.73 -4.05 -14.85
CA LEU A 18 2.65 -3.09 -14.72
C LEU A 18 1.36 -3.82 -14.43
N LEU A 19 0.74 -3.48 -13.30
CA LEU A 19 -0.51 -4.07 -12.85
C LEU A 19 -1.63 -3.06 -12.92
N HIS A 20 -2.77 -3.48 -13.46
CA HIS A 20 -4.01 -2.71 -13.46
C HIS A 20 -5.01 -3.29 -12.49
N TYR A 21 -5.68 -2.40 -11.76
CA TYR A 21 -6.90 -2.71 -11.03
C TYR A 21 -7.98 -1.74 -11.46
N ALA A 22 -9.18 -2.26 -11.72
CA ALA A 22 -10.35 -1.47 -12.01
C ALA A 22 -11.48 -1.92 -11.09
N ASP A 23 -12.23 -0.95 -10.56
CA ASP A 23 -13.38 -1.19 -9.68
C ASP A 23 -14.63 -0.55 -10.26
N ILE A 24 -15.63 -1.38 -10.58
CA ILE A 24 -16.92 -0.93 -11.10
C ILE A 24 -17.77 -0.27 -10.00
N ASN A 25 -17.50 -0.57 -8.73
CA ASN A 25 -18.31 -0.10 -7.60
C ASN A 25 -17.85 1.28 -7.08
N LEU A 26 -16.71 1.80 -7.55
CA LEU A 26 -16.27 3.14 -7.21
C LEU A 26 -17.10 4.18 -7.97
N SER A 27 -17.47 5.25 -7.27
CA SER A 27 -18.18 6.39 -7.86
C SER A 27 -17.43 6.97 -9.05
N ASP A 28 -18.18 7.56 -9.98
CA ASP A 28 -17.60 8.26 -11.13
C ASP A 28 -16.66 9.38 -10.65
N PRO A 29 -15.50 9.57 -11.30
CA PRO A 29 -14.59 10.63 -10.92
C PRO A 29 -15.22 11.98 -11.27
N ALA A 30 -15.02 12.93 -10.37
CA ALA A 30 -15.44 14.31 -10.53
C ALA A 30 -14.22 15.22 -10.55
N PHE A 31 -14.24 16.20 -11.45
CA PHE A 31 -13.20 17.20 -11.63
C PHE A 31 -13.79 18.57 -11.38
N GLU A 32 -13.23 19.33 -10.44
CA GLU A 32 -13.66 20.68 -10.15
C GLU A 32 -12.75 21.71 -10.84
N HIS A 33 -13.36 22.68 -11.52
CA HIS A 33 -12.62 23.82 -12.05
C HIS A 33 -12.27 24.77 -10.90
N LEU A 34 -10.99 24.77 -10.48
CA LEU A 34 -10.50 25.45 -9.27
C LEU A 34 -10.91 26.93 -9.16
N GLU A 35 -10.98 27.67 -10.28
CA GLU A 35 -11.38 29.09 -10.27
C GLU A 35 -12.89 29.33 -10.35
N LYS A 36 -13.67 28.38 -10.90
CA LYS A 36 -15.09 28.58 -11.23
C LYS A 36 -16.02 27.79 -10.32
N GLY A 37 -15.51 26.82 -9.57
CA GLY A 37 -16.30 25.90 -8.73
C GLY A 37 -17.23 24.99 -9.52
N VAL A 38 -17.06 24.89 -10.84
CA VAL A 38 -17.90 24.04 -11.69
C VAL A 38 -17.35 22.62 -11.66
N VAL A 39 -18.22 21.68 -11.28
CA VAL A 39 -17.89 20.26 -11.21
C VAL A 39 -18.29 19.55 -12.51
N ARG A 40 -17.35 18.79 -13.07
CA ARG A 40 -17.56 17.91 -14.23
C ARG A 40 -17.42 16.46 -13.77
N ILE A 41 -18.46 15.67 -13.97
CA ILE A 41 -18.46 14.23 -13.68
C ILE A 41 -18.15 13.49 -14.99
N GLU A 42 -17.26 12.49 -14.93
CA GLU A 42 -16.96 11.60 -16.06
C GLU A 42 -17.60 10.23 -15.83
N GLU A 43 -18.75 9.97 -16.46
CA GLU A 43 -19.50 8.73 -16.22
C GLU A 43 -18.81 7.50 -16.82
N LYS A 44 -18.73 6.40 -16.05
CA LYS A 44 -18.30 5.08 -16.55
C LYS A 44 -19.23 4.60 -17.67
N ARG A 45 -18.65 4.06 -18.75
CA ARG A 45 -19.39 3.36 -19.81
C ARG A 45 -19.59 1.88 -19.49
N GLU A 46 -20.35 1.19 -20.32
CA GLU A 46 -20.57 -0.25 -20.19
C GLU A 46 -19.24 -1.02 -20.18
N GLY A 47 -19.01 -1.80 -19.12
CA GLY A 47 -17.78 -2.58 -18.93
C GLY A 47 -16.60 -1.79 -18.35
N GLU A 48 -16.76 -0.50 -18.08
CA GLU A 48 -15.71 0.33 -17.46
C GLU A 48 -15.78 0.31 -15.93
N GLY A 49 -14.62 0.47 -15.31
CA GLY A 49 -14.45 0.66 -13.88
C GLY A 49 -13.39 1.72 -13.64
N ILE A 50 -13.36 2.31 -12.44
CA ILE A 50 -12.33 3.29 -12.10
C ILE A 50 -11.00 2.57 -11.99
N ALA A 51 -10.08 2.92 -12.91
CA ALA A 51 -8.81 2.23 -13.06
C ALA A 51 -7.67 2.95 -12.33
N VAL A 52 -6.75 2.15 -11.81
CA VAL A 52 -5.46 2.56 -11.27
C VAL A 52 -4.40 1.57 -11.73
N SER A 53 -3.19 2.07 -11.98
CA SER A 53 -2.02 1.24 -12.29
C SER A 53 -0.96 1.32 -11.20
N THR A 54 -0.28 0.22 -10.92
CA THR A 54 0.90 0.18 -10.04
C THR A 54 2.04 -0.57 -10.69
N HIS A 55 3.27 -0.10 -10.47
CA HIS A 55 4.47 -0.80 -10.88
C HIS A 55 4.96 -1.73 -9.76
N MET A 56 5.29 -2.96 -10.15
CA MET A 56 5.92 -3.93 -9.27
C MET A 56 7.26 -4.32 -9.86
N ALA A 57 8.30 -4.36 -9.03
CA ALA A 57 9.62 -4.86 -9.41
C ALA A 57 10.02 -6.02 -8.51
N ILE A 58 10.48 -7.12 -9.10
CA ILE A 58 10.88 -8.35 -8.43
C ILE A 58 12.36 -8.59 -8.70
N ASP A 59 13.12 -8.78 -7.63
CA ASP A 59 14.46 -9.32 -7.71
C ASP A 59 14.38 -10.83 -7.93
N LEU A 60 14.78 -11.31 -9.11
CA LEU A 60 14.77 -12.73 -9.47
C LEU A 60 15.89 -13.53 -8.78
N LYS A 61 16.79 -12.85 -8.05
CA LYS A 61 17.76 -13.51 -7.17
C LYS A 61 17.09 -13.78 -5.83
N SER A 62 16.80 -15.05 -5.57
CA SER A 62 16.21 -15.47 -4.31
C SER A 62 17.11 -15.08 -3.13
N ARG A 63 16.50 -14.52 -2.08
CA ARG A 63 17.14 -14.31 -0.77
C ARG A 63 17.32 -15.61 -0.01
N ASP A 64 16.38 -16.53 -0.21
CA ASP A 64 16.41 -17.87 0.37
C ASP A 64 15.96 -18.87 -0.70
N PRO A 65 16.92 -19.50 -1.41
CA PRO A 65 16.61 -20.48 -2.44
C PRO A 65 15.77 -21.66 -1.95
N SER A 66 15.84 -21.99 -0.65
CA SER A 66 15.12 -23.11 -0.04
C SER A 66 13.61 -22.85 0.04
N PHE A 67 13.22 -21.58 0.21
CA PHE A 67 11.82 -21.15 0.33
C PHE A 67 11.31 -20.39 -0.91
N GLY A 68 12.17 -20.06 -1.87
CA GLY A 68 11.80 -19.26 -3.02
C GLY A 68 11.38 -17.84 -2.63
N ALA A 69 12.12 -17.22 -1.71
CA ALA A 69 11.83 -15.88 -1.21
C ALA A 69 12.50 -14.80 -2.08
N TYR A 70 11.72 -13.94 -2.71
CA TYR A 70 12.22 -12.88 -3.61
C TYR A 70 11.94 -11.49 -3.03
N ARG A 71 12.85 -10.53 -3.24
CA ARG A 71 12.58 -9.13 -2.88
C ARG A 71 11.61 -8.53 -3.89
N VAL A 72 10.63 -7.78 -3.39
CA VAL A 72 9.65 -7.09 -4.23
C VAL A 72 9.55 -5.64 -3.78
N LEU A 73 9.53 -4.73 -4.75
CA LEU A 73 9.06 -3.36 -4.58
C LEU A 73 7.70 -3.24 -5.24
N LEU A 74 6.77 -2.56 -4.56
CA LEU A 74 5.46 -2.23 -5.08
C LEU A 74 5.28 -0.72 -4.96
N GLU A 75 4.85 -0.09 -6.04
CA GLU A 75 4.46 1.31 -6.01
C GLU A 75 3.20 1.50 -5.14
N ASP A 76 3.27 2.44 -4.21
CA ASP A 76 2.20 2.75 -3.27
C ASP A 76 1.08 3.54 -3.97
N VAL A 77 0.09 2.79 -4.47
CA VAL A 77 -1.07 3.32 -5.20
C VAL A 77 -2.35 3.00 -4.45
N THR A 78 -3.22 4.00 -4.29
CA THR A 78 -4.51 3.82 -3.63
C THR A 78 -5.32 2.70 -4.27
N GLY A 79 -5.84 1.79 -3.44
CA GLY A 79 -6.68 0.69 -3.92
C GLY A 79 -5.91 -0.52 -4.44
N ILE A 80 -4.57 -0.56 -4.33
CA ILE A 80 -3.78 -1.77 -4.59
C ILE A 80 -2.83 -2.04 -3.41
N GLY A 81 -3.21 -2.97 -2.54
CA GLY A 81 -2.36 -3.52 -1.49
C GLY A 81 -2.13 -5.04 -1.60
N ARG A 82 -1.48 -5.61 -0.59
CA ARG A 82 -1.25 -7.05 -0.44
C ARG A 82 -2.54 -7.84 -0.60
N THR A 83 -3.62 -7.36 0.04
CA THR A 83 -4.92 -8.04 0.05
C THR A 83 -5.47 -8.32 -1.35
N LYS A 84 -5.16 -7.48 -2.35
CA LYS A 84 -5.53 -7.69 -3.76
C LYS A 84 -4.44 -8.38 -4.57
N LEU A 85 -3.18 -8.10 -4.24
CA LEU A 85 -2.04 -8.57 -4.98
C LEU A 85 -1.73 -10.06 -4.74
N GLU A 86 -1.79 -10.56 -3.49
CA GLU A 86 -1.52 -11.97 -3.19
C GLU A 86 -2.48 -12.94 -3.90
N PRO A 87 -3.82 -12.73 -3.87
CA PRO A 87 -4.73 -13.59 -4.63
C PRO A 87 -4.45 -13.54 -6.13
N PHE A 88 -4.08 -12.37 -6.67
CA PHE A 88 -3.73 -12.22 -8.07
C PHE A 88 -2.44 -12.98 -8.44
N LEU A 89 -1.37 -12.81 -7.67
CA LEU A 89 -0.11 -13.55 -7.88
C LEU A 89 -0.32 -15.06 -7.70
N THR A 90 -1.09 -15.46 -6.70
CA THR A 90 -1.46 -16.88 -6.50
C THR A 90 -2.26 -17.41 -7.69
N TYR A 91 -3.16 -16.61 -8.26
CA TYR A 91 -3.87 -16.97 -9.49
C TYR A 91 -2.89 -17.16 -10.66
N MET A 92 -1.93 -16.25 -10.84
CA MET A 92 -0.88 -16.40 -11.86
C MET A 92 -0.08 -17.69 -11.68
N MET A 93 0.29 -18.04 -10.43
CA MET A 93 0.99 -19.29 -10.13
C MET A 93 0.14 -20.54 -10.42
N ARG A 94 -1.20 -20.46 -10.36
CA ARG A 94 -2.08 -21.58 -10.73
C ARG A 94 -2.07 -21.90 -12.23
N LEU A 95 -1.61 -20.97 -13.07
CA LEU A 95 -1.44 -21.18 -14.50
C LEU A 95 -0.19 -22.01 -14.81
N LEU A 96 0.74 -22.11 -13.86
CA LEU A 96 1.92 -22.96 -13.98
C LEU A 96 1.55 -24.44 -13.79
N PRO A 97 2.33 -25.37 -14.40
CA PRO A 97 2.17 -26.79 -14.16
C PRO A 97 2.24 -27.14 -12.67
N ARG A 98 1.49 -28.16 -12.26
CA ARG A 98 1.58 -28.68 -10.88
C ARG A 98 2.94 -29.32 -10.69
N MET A 99 3.58 -29.03 -9.56
CA MET A 99 4.81 -29.71 -9.17
C MET A 99 4.48 -31.07 -8.56
N GLU A 100 5.37 -32.04 -8.73
CA GLU A 100 5.24 -33.38 -8.15
C GLU A 100 6.41 -33.62 -7.20
N PHE A 101 6.10 -34.02 -5.96
CA PHE A 101 7.11 -34.41 -4.97
C PHE A 101 6.81 -35.81 -4.45
N SER A 102 7.86 -36.62 -4.37
CA SER A 102 7.84 -37.89 -3.65
C SER A 102 8.05 -37.59 -2.17
N LEU A 103 7.09 -37.99 -1.34
CA LEU A 103 7.24 -37.93 0.11
C LEU A 103 7.96 -39.19 0.62
N ASP A 104 8.40 -39.16 1.87
CA ASP A 104 9.07 -40.28 2.55
C ASP A 104 8.21 -41.55 2.61
N ASP A 105 6.89 -41.43 2.41
CA ASP A 105 5.94 -42.56 2.32
C ASP A 105 5.90 -43.22 0.92
N GLY A 106 6.76 -42.78 0.00
CA GLY A 106 6.84 -43.26 -1.38
C GLY A 106 5.70 -42.78 -2.29
N LYS A 107 4.77 -41.96 -1.79
CA LYS A 107 3.67 -41.43 -2.59
C LYS A 107 4.08 -40.13 -3.27
N VAL A 108 3.75 -40.04 -4.56
CA VAL A 108 3.87 -38.79 -5.32
C VAL A 108 2.63 -37.94 -5.04
N ARG A 109 2.83 -36.69 -4.60
CA ARG A 109 1.76 -35.71 -4.43
C ARG A 109 1.97 -34.52 -5.36
N LYS A 110 0.85 -33.98 -5.84
CA LYS A 110 0.82 -32.77 -6.68
C LYS A 110 0.66 -31.54 -5.80
N PHE A 111 1.53 -30.58 -5.99
CA PHE A 111 1.55 -29.32 -5.25
C PHE A 111 1.39 -28.14 -6.21
N ARG A 112 0.98 -27.01 -5.66
CA ARG A 112 0.91 -25.73 -6.35
C ARG A 112 1.58 -24.67 -5.51
N SER A 113 2.32 -23.79 -6.16
CA SER A 113 2.87 -22.60 -5.52
C SER A 113 1.74 -21.64 -5.18
N VAL A 114 1.86 -21.05 -4.00
CA VAL A 114 1.03 -19.93 -3.53
C VAL A 114 1.96 -18.76 -3.34
N ALA A 115 1.50 -17.56 -3.68
CA ALA A 115 2.26 -16.35 -3.48
C ALA A 115 1.84 -15.70 -2.16
N GLU A 116 2.82 -15.42 -1.31
CA GLU A 116 2.64 -14.66 -0.08
C GLU A 116 3.58 -13.45 -0.11
N LEU A 117 3.04 -12.29 0.21
CA LEU A 117 3.77 -11.03 0.30
C LEU A 117 4.00 -10.71 1.77
N HIS A 118 5.20 -11.03 2.20
CA HIS A 118 5.67 -10.65 3.50
C HIS A 118 6.29 -9.28 3.39
N GLY A 119 5.73 -8.32 4.15
CA GLY A 119 6.35 -7.02 4.21
C GLY A 119 7.78 -7.16 4.70
N PHE A 120 8.73 -6.57 3.98
CA PHE A 120 10.10 -6.44 4.48
C PHE A 120 10.04 -5.53 5.71
N GLN A 121 9.82 -6.14 6.87
CA GLN A 121 9.69 -5.43 8.11
C GLN A 121 10.97 -4.63 8.26
N SER A 122 10.88 -3.31 8.21
CA SER A 122 11.55 -2.52 9.22
C SER A 122 10.92 -2.98 10.54
N VAL A 123 11.46 -4.10 11.02
CA VAL A 123 11.77 -4.44 12.40
C VAL A 123 11.25 -3.40 13.42
N THR A 124 11.53 -2.11 13.20
CA THR A 124 11.10 -0.99 14.03
C THR A 124 9.66 -0.97 14.55
N LEU A 125 8.54 -0.93 13.79
CA LEU A 125 7.25 -0.72 14.48
C LEU A 125 6.80 -1.95 15.29
N LYS A 126 6.90 -3.17 14.74
CA LYS A 126 6.46 -4.37 15.46
C LYS A 126 7.37 -4.63 16.66
N GLU A 127 8.67 -4.40 16.54
CA GLU A 127 9.58 -4.44 17.69
C GLU A 127 9.30 -3.32 18.69
N ASP A 128 9.08 -2.09 18.20
CA ASP A 128 8.79 -0.94 19.06
C ASP A 128 7.48 -1.11 19.83
N LEU A 129 6.50 -1.80 19.25
CA LEU A 129 5.26 -2.17 19.93
C LEU A 129 5.43 -3.43 20.79
N SER A 130 6.35 -4.33 20.47
CA SER A 130 6.69 -5.48 21.33
C SER A 130 7.35 -5.05 22.64
N SER A 131 8.20 -4.02 22.59
CA SER A 131 8.89 -3.42 23.73
C SER A 131 8.30 -2.04 24.13
N GLY A 132 7.06 -1.78 23.76
CA GLY A 132 6.45 -0.48 23.93
C GLY A 132 4.93 -0.54 23.97
N VAL A 133 4.29 0.63 24.03
CA VAL A 133 2.85 0.76 24.19
C VAL A 133 2.33 1.78 23.20
N LEU A 134 1.34 1.37 22.41
CA LEU A 134 0.54 2.30 21.63
C LEU A 134 -0.10 3.32 22.57
N SER A 135 0.20 4.60 22.36
CA SER A 135 -0.16 5.67 23.30
C SER A 135 -1.21 6.64 22.74
N GLY A 136 -1.25 6.83 21.43
CA GLY A 136 -2.24 7.70 20.83
C GLY A 136 -2.35 7.59 19.31
N ILE A 137 -3.49 8.01 18.80
CA ILE A 137 -3.81 8.10 17.38
C ILE A 137 -4.36 9.51 17.12
N GLU A 138 -3.81 10.22 16.15
CA GLU A 138 -4.30 11.52 15.70
C GLU A 138 -4.83 11.37 14.27
N LEU A 139 -6.09 11.74 14.04
CA LEU A 139 -6.73 11.78 12.73
C LEU A 139 -6.75 13.23 12.24
N VAL A 140 -6.40 13.46 10.98
CA VAL A 140 -6.34 14.80 10.40
C VAL A 140 -7.10 14.84 9.07
N GLN A 141 -8.08 15.74 9.01
CA GLN A 141 -8.78 16.13 7.80
C GLN A 141 -8.30 17.52 7.38
N VAL A 142 -7.90 17.64 6.12
CA VAL A 142 -7.42 18.89 5.52
C VAL A 142 -8.43 19.33 4.48
N GLY A 143 -8.75 20.63 4.43
CA GLY A 143 -9.71 21.18 3.46
C GLY A 143 -11.15 20.82 3.80
N VAL A 144 -11.62 21.22 4.99
CA VAL A 144 -13.01 21.00 5.40
C VAL A 144 -13.90 21.99 4.67
N ALA A 145 -14.79 21.49 3.80
CA ALA A 145 -15.76 22.32 3.09
C ALA A 145 -16.98 22.57 3.99
N GLY A 146 -17.25 23.85 4.29
CA GLY A 146 -18.31 24.26 5.20
C GLY A 146 -17.88 24.17 6.65
N SER A 147 -17.97 25.30 7.36
CA SER A 147 -17.78 25.36 8.79
C SER A 147 -19.13 25.22 9.46
N GLU A 148 -19.32 24.21 10.33
CA GLU A 148 -20.51 24.11 11.21
C GLU A 148 -20.61 25.32 12.17
N TYR A 149 -19.52 26.09 12.29
CA TYR A 149 -19.39 27.23 13.19
C TYR A 149 -19.64 28.57 12.53
N ASP A 150 -20.02 28.59 11.25
CA ASP A 150 -20.15 29.82 10.50
C ASP A 150 -21.28 29.77 9.47
N GLU A 151 -22.45 30.21 9.90
CA GLU A 151 -23.63 30.38 9.05
C GLU A 151 -23.51 31.62 8.14
N GLU A 152 -22.62 32.57 8.47
CA GLU A 152 -22.49 33.87 7.78
C GLU A 152 -21.35 33.92 6.74
N GLY A 153 -20.50 32.89 6.64
CA GLY A 153 -19.42 32.80 5.66
C GLY A 153 -18.15 33.60 5.99
N LEU A 154 -17.95 33.98 7.25
CA LEU A 154 -16.80 34.72 7.76
C LEU A 154 -15.59 33.84 8.14
N LEU A 155 -15.78 32.54 8.32
CA LEU A 155 -14.79 31.57 8.79
C LEU A 155 -14.58 30.47 7.74
N LYS A 156 -13.31 30.10 7.53
CA LYS A 156 -12.91 28.99 6.69
C LYS A 156 -12.24 27.92 7.55
N GLU A 157 -12.87 26.75 7.67
CA GLU A 157 -12.28 25.63 8.41
C GLU A 157 -11.14 24.99 7.58
N GLU A 158 -9.89 25.31 7.91
CA GLU A 158 -8.74 24.78 7.16
C GLU A 158 -8.40 23.33 7.51
N ARG A 159 -8.63 22.93 8.78
CA ARG A 159 -8.19 21.64 9.31
C ARG A 159 -9.03 21.20 10.50
N ARG A 160 -9.42 19.93 10.50
CA ARG A 160 -10.00 19.22 11.65
C ARG A 160 -9.05 18.13 12.13
N ALA A 161 -8.82 18.06 13.43
CA ALA A 161 -7.98 17.01 14.03
C ALA A 161 -8.67 16.37 15.24
N ILE A 162 -8.67 15.04 15.28
CA ILE A 162 -9.14 14.27 16.44
C ILE A 162 -7.94 13.58 17.05
N LYS A 163 -7.70 13.81 18.34
CA LYS A 163 -6.68 13.11 19.11
C LYS A 163 -7.34 12.07 19.99
N LEU A 164 -6.92 10.82 19.85
CA LEU A 164 -7.40 9.66 20.60
C LEU A 164 -6.26 9.14 21.44
N ASP A 165 -6.44 9.12 22.76
CA ASP A 165 -5.51 8.48 23.67
C ASP A 165 -5.89 7.01 23.86
N VAL A 166 -4.87 6.15 23.94
CA VAL A 166 -5.08 4.72 24.17
C VAL A 166 -4.94 4.44 25.65
N GLU A 167 -6.09 4.34 26.34
CA GLU A 167 -6.14 4.20 27.80
C GLU A 167 -5.64 2.83 28.31
N LYS A 168 -5.77 1.78 27.49
CA LYS A 168 -5.40 0.41 27.86
C LYS A 168 -4.16 -0.04 27.10
N LYS A 169 -3.18 -0.60 27.83
CA LYS A 169 -2.05 -1.29 27.21
C LYS A 169 -2.57 -2.49 26.42
N LEU A 170 -2.31 -2.50 25.12
CA LEU A 170 -2.66 -3.59 24.22
C LEU A 170 -1.41 -4.43 23.92
N PRO A 171 -1.56 -5.76 23.77
CA PRO A 171 -0.52 -6.56 23.14
C PRO A 171 -0.30 -6.12 21.68
N THR A 172 0.87 -6.42 21.11
CA THR A 172 1.29 -5.98 19.77
C THR A 172 0.23 -6.24 18.70
N GLU A 173 -0.30 -7.45 18.63
CA GLU A 173 -1.33 -7.85 17.67
C GLU A 173 -2.62 -7.03 17.85
N GLY A 174 -3.06 -6.83 19.10
CA GLY A 174 -4.24 -6.01 19.40
C GLY A 174 -4.05 -4.52 19.08
N ALA A 175 -2.83 -3.99 19.22
CA ALA A 175 -2.50 -2.63 18.82
C ALA A 175 -2.55 -2.47 17.29
N ILE A 176 -2.04 -3.47 16.55
CA ILE A 176 -2.08 -3.50 15.08
C ILE A 176 -3.53 -3.57 14.58
N GLU A 177 -4.35 -4.45 15.15
CA GLU A 177 -5.77 -4.56 14.81
C GLU A 177 -6.53 -3.26 15.07
N LEU A 178 -6.24 -2.59 16.18
CA LEU A 178 -6.82 -1.29 16.49
C LEU A 178 -6.46 -0.24 15.43
N ILE A 179 -5.17 -0.15 15.05
CA ILE A 179 -4.69 0.79 14.01
C ILE A 179 -5.43 0.55 12.69
N ASN A 180 -5.50 -0.70 12.23
CA ASN A 180 -6.18 -1.05 10.97
C ASN A 180 -7.67 -0.69 11.01
N ARG A 181 -8.35 -1.02 12.12
CA ARG A 181 -9.77 -0.69 12.33
C ARG A 181 -10.03 0.82 12.35
N VAL A 182 -9.21 1.59 13.07
CA VAL A 182 -9.34 3.05 13.14
C VAL A 182 -9.07 3.68 11.77
N THR A 183 -8.10 3.16 11.01
CA THR A 183 -7.82 3.65 9.65
C THR A 183 -9.02 3.49 8.73
N GLY A 184 -9.66 2.30 8.74
CA GLY A 184 -10.86 2.05 7.95
C GLY A 184 -12.00 3.01 8.28
N LYS A 185 -12.22 3.29 9.58
CA LYS A 185 -13.21 4.29 10.01
C LYS A 185 -12.82 5.71 9.62
N ALA A 186 -11.55 6.09 9.79
CA ALA A 186 -11.06 7.43 9.46
C ALA A 186 -11.27 7.73 7.98
N ARG A 187 -10.93 6.78 7.11
CA ARG A 187 -11.18 6.86 5.65
C ARG A 187 -12.65 7.08 5.34
N ASN A 188 -13.54 6.29 5.95
CA ASN A 188 -14.99 6.41 5.71
C ASN A 188 -15.59 7.72 6.24
N ASN A 189 -14.92 8.41 7.15
CA ASN A 189 -15.34 9.70 7.71
C ASN A 189 -14.58 10.90 7.12
N GLY A 190 -13.89 10.72 5.98
CA GLY A 190 -13.24 11.82 5.27
C GLY A 190 -11.92 12.31 5.87
N PHE A 191 -11.36 11.64 6.88
CA PHE A 191 -10.03 11.97 7.38
C PHE A 191 -8.97 11.53 6.37
N SER A 192 -8.15 12.47 5.91
CA SER A 192 -7.11 12.25 4.90
C SER A 192 -5.83 11.58 5.44
N ASN A 193 -5.48 11.88 6.70
CA ASN A 193 -4.22 11.51 7.30
C ASN A 193 -4.44 10.94 8.71
N MET A 194 -3.56 10.03 9.10
CA MET A 194 -3.51 9.48 10.45
C MET A 194 -2.06 9.46 10.95
N ARG A 195 -1.86 9.80 12.22
CA ARG A 195 -0.60 9.69 12.93
C ARG A 195 -0.75 8.74 14.10
N VAL A 196 0.08 7.72 14.15
CA VAL A 196 0.13 6.74 15.23
C VAL A 196 1.33 7.06 16.11
N THR A 197 1.13 7.04 17.42
CA THR A 197 2.12 7.40 18.44
C THR A 197 2.28 6.29 19.46
N TRP A 198 3.52 5.85 19.70
CA TRP A 198 3.85 4.82 20.69
C TRP A 198 5.02 5.25 21.58
N ARG A 199 5.08 4.69 22.78
CA ARG A 199 6.17 4.90 23.74
C ARG A 199 6.94 3.61 23.91
N ARG A 200 8.27 3.65 23.81
CA ARG A 200 9.14 2.54 24.19
C ARG A 200 9.34 2.51 25.71
N ASP A 201 9.83 1.38 26.23
CA ASP A 201 10.13 1.21 27.66
C ASP A 201 11.14 2.26 28.21
N GLU A 202 12.01 2.83 27.36
CA GLU A 202 12.91 3.94 27.72
C GLU A 202 12.21 5.32 27.83
N GLY A 203 10.87 5.38 27.74
CA GLY A 203 10.08 6.61 27.83
C GLY A 203 10.11 7.51 26.59
N LYS A 204 10.93 7.19 25.59
CA LYS A 204 10.97 7.93 24.31
C LYS A 204 9.72 7.65 23.48
N GLN A 205 9.04 8.73 23.11
CA GLN A 205 7.86 8.70 22.26
C GLN A 205 8.28 8.77 20.79
N LYS A 206 7.70 7.88 19.96
CA LYS A 206 7.82 7.93 18.50
C LYS A 206 6.43 8.09 17.90
N SER A 207 6.38 8.69 16.72
CA SER A 207 5.17 8.77 15.93
C SER A 207 5.46 8.65 14.45
N ARG A 208 4.48 8.14 13.70
CA ARG A 208 4.55 8.06 12.23
C ARG A 208 3.20 8.45 11.64
N ALA A 209 3.23 9.32 10.63
CA ALA A 209 2.05 9.78 9.91
C ALA A 209 1.97 9.10 8.54
N PHE A 210 0.74 8.86 8.07
CA PHE A 210 0.45 8.23 6.78
C PHE A 210 -0.96 8.59 6.32
N GLY A 211 -1.23 8.43 5.03
CA GLY A 211 -2.55 8.65 4.44
C GLY A 211 -3.52 7.50 4.77
N THR A 212 -4.76 7.83 5.12
CA THR A 212 -5.80 6.84 5.47
C THR A 212 -6.34 6.06 4.27
N HIS A 213 -6.10 6.56 3.05
CA HIS A 213 -6.48 5.92 1.80
C HIS A 213 -5.62 4.69 1.47
N ARG A 214 -4.46 4.54 2.13
CA ARG A 214 -3.56 3.41 1.91
C ARG A 214 -4.21 2.10 2.35
N GLU A 215 -4.01 1.05 1.55
CA GLU A 215 -4.36 -0.32 1.96
C GLU A 215 -3.26 -0.90 2.85
N ASP A 216 -3.60 -1.89 3.70
CA ASP A 216 -2.63 -2.62 4.54
C ASP A 216 -1.72 -1.70 5.40
N VAL A 217 -2.31 -0.73 6.07
CA VAL A 217 -1.63 0.36 6.82
C VAL A 217 -0.62 -0.11 7.87
N SER A 218 -0.88 -1.23 8.55
CA SER A 218 0.09 -1.85 9.46
C SER A 218 1.39 -2.23 8.75
N ASP A 219 1.30 -2.61 7.48
CA ASP A 219 2.44 -2.94 6.65
C ASP A 219 3.13 -1.64 6.23
N VAL A 220 2.40 -0.60 5.82
CA VAL A 220 2.98 0.74 5.53
C VAL A 220 3.79 1.30 6.70
N LEU A 221 3.33 1.06 7.93
CA LEU A 221 4.01 1.48 9.15
C LEU A 221 5.27 0.66 9.50
N THR A 222 5.41 -0.53 8.94
CA THR A 222 6.53 -1.45 9.17
C THR A 222 7.43 -1.57 7.96
N LEU A 223 6.98 -1.26 6.75
CA LEU A 223 7.69 -1.40 5.49
C LEU A 223 8.68 -0.25 5.25
N GLY A 224 9.82 -0.58 4.65
CA GLY A 224 10.73 0.40 4.09
C GLY A 224 10.10 1.11 2.90
N THR A 225 9.93 2.43 3.00
CA THR A 225 9.38 3.26 1.92
C THR A 225 10.51 4.07 1.29
N SER A 226 10.59 4.08 -0.04
CA SER A 226 11.49 4.97 -0.78
C SER A 226 10.64 5.98 -1.56
N HIS A 227 11.03 7.26 -1.50
CA HIS A 227 10.37 8.30 -2.29
C HIS A 227 11.06 8.40 -3.64
N MET A 228 10.30 8.22 -4.72
CA MET A 228 10.74 8.49 -6.08
C MET A 228 10.25 9.87 -6.49
N ARG A 229 11.11 10.63 -7.17
CA ARG A 229 10.75 11.93 -7.77
C ARG A 229 10.73 11.75 -9.27
N TYR A 230 9.70 12.27 -9.90
CA TYR A 230 9.53 12.26 -11.36
C TYR A 230 9.50 13.70 -11.85
N ASP A 231 10.20 13.95 -12.96
CA ASP A 231 10.23 15.28 -13.58
C ASP A 231 8.99 15.54 -14.45
N ALA A 232 8.30 14.48 -14.88
CA ALA A 232 7.10 14.55 -15.70
C ALA A 232 5.84 14.17 -14.90
N LEU A 233 4.73 14.81 -15.25
CA LEU A 233 3.40 14.43 -14.77
C LEU A 233 3.11 12.97 -15.12
N ARG A 234 2.36 12.30 -14.24
CA ARG A 234 1.95 10.91 -14.42
C ARG A 234 0.45 10.82 -14.60
N GLU A 235 0.05 9.91 -15.46
CA GLU A 235 -1.35 9.52 -15.57
C GLU A 235 -1.72 8.63 -14.38
N GLN A 236 -3.00 8.63 -14.01
CA GLN A 236 -3.50 7.77 -12.94
C GLN A 236 -3.40 6.28 -13.29
N CYS A 237 -3.47 5.96 -14.58
CA CYS A 237 -3.41 4.59 -15.08
C CYS A 237 -2.64 4.57 -16.42
N GLU A 238 -1.43 4.02 -16.42
CA GLU A 238 -0.55 3.98 -17.59
C GLU A 238 -0.78 2.68 -18.38
N GLN A 239 -0.64 2.68 -19.71
CA GLN A 239 -0.83 1.47 -20.55
C GLN A 239 0.44 0.61 -20.66
N GLU A 240 1.61 1.23 -20.53
CA GLU A 240 2.92 0.61 -20.73
C GLU A 240 3.86 1.07 -19.60
N ILE A 241 4.84 0.23 -19.27
CA ILE A 241 5.87 0.56 -18.29
C ILE A 241 6.75 1.68 -18.86
N ARG A 242 6.89 2.76 -18.10
CA ARG A 242 7.79 3.84 -18.48
C ARG A 242 9.24 3.56 -18.08
N ALA A 243 10.17 3.94 -18.94
CA ALA A 243 11.60 3.73 -18.72
C ALA A 243 12.14 4.45 -17.47
N ASP A 244 11.63 5.64 -17.15
CA ASP A 244 12.03 6.40 -15.96
C ASP A 244 11.60 5.69 -14.66
N VAL A 245 10.42 5.05 -14.65
CA VAL A 245 9.96 4.24 -13.51
C VAL A 245 10.83 2.99 -13.35
N VAL A 246 11.19 2.32 -14.45
CA VAL A 246 12.08 1.14 -14.42
C VAL A 246 13.43 1.50 -13.80
N GLU A 247 14.05 2.60 -14.23
CA GLU A 247 15.37 2.99 -13.73
C GLU A 247 15.32 3.31 -12.24
N ASN A 248 14.31 4.06 -11.78
CA ASN A 248 14.12 4.34 -10.35
C ASN A 248 13.92 3.06 -9.52
N LEU A 249 13.04 2.16 -9.97
CA LEU A 249 12.78 0.88 -9.27
C LEU A 249 14.03 0.00 -9.23
N LYS A 250 14.80 -0.01 -10.33
CA LYS A 250 16.07 -0.70 -10.46
C LYS A 250 17.10 -0.17 -9.46
N GLU A 251 17.29 1.14 -9.38
CA GLU A 251 18.19 1.77 -8.40
C GLU A 251 17.83 1.38 -6.96
N VAL A 252 16.54 1.47 -6.60
CA VAL A 252 16.08 1.11 -5.24
C VAL A 252 16.31 -0.37 -4.96
N LEU A 253 15.92 -1.29 -5.85
CA LEU A 253 16.15 -2.73 -5.65
C LEU A 253 17.62 -3.07 -5.50
N LEU A 254 18.49 -2.50 -6.36
CA LEU A 254 19.92 -2.75 -6.30
C LEU A 254 20.55 -2.19 -5.03
N SER A 255 20.07 -1.04 -4.52
CA SER A 255 20.52 -0.50 -3.23
C SER A 255 20.20 -1.45 -2.06
N GLN A 256 19.04 -2.11 -2.10
CA GLN A 256 18.58 -3.06 -1.08
C GLN A 256 19.23 -4.45 -1.18
N ARG A 257 19.89 -4.78 -2.30
CA ARG A 257 20.72 -6.00 -2.41
C ARG A 257 22.00 -5.92 -1.57
N LYS A 258 22.52 -4.71 -1.34
CA LYS A 258 23.79 -4.47 -0.62
C LYS A 258 23.63 -4.46 0.91
N GLN A 259 22.39 -4.51 1.39
CA GLN A 259 22.01 -4.60 2.81
C GLN A 259 21.53 -6.03 3.14
#